data_AF-A0A0B0N1G1-F1
#
_entry.id   AF-A0A0B0N1G1-F1
#
_cell.length_a   1.000
_cell.length_b   1.000
_cell.length_c   1.000
_cell.angle_alpha   90.00
_cell.angle_beta   90.00
_cell.angle_gamma   90.00
#
_symmetry.space_group_name_H-M   'P 1'
#
loop_
_entity.id
_entity.type
_entity.pdbx_description
1 polymer ?
#
loop_
_entity_poly.entity_id
_entity_poly.type
_entity_poly.pdbx_seq_one_letter_code
_entity_poly.pdbx_strand_id
1 'polypeptide(L)' 'MSRTLKLYLISIRPCLGQWHRYSITCKTTPGMLALYELSELSEYPY' A
#
# COMPACT_ATOMS: atom_id res chain seq x y z
N MET A 1 2.08 -23.03 -6.73
CA MET A 1 2.51 -21.63 -6.99
C MET A 1 2.36 -20.85 -5.69
N SER A 2 3.47 -20.49 -5.06
CA SER A 2 3.45 -19.69 -3.82
C SER A 2 2.95 -18.28 -4.15
N ARG A 3 1.86 -17.86 -3.51
CA ARG A 3 1.25 -16.54 -3.72
C ARG A 3 2.07 -15.52 -2.96
N THR A 4 3.13 -15.00 -3.58
CA THR A 4 3.96 -13.97 -2.94
C THR A 4 3.16 -12.68 -2.83
N LEU A 5 2.68 -12.37 -1.62
CA LEU A 5 2.09 -11.08 -1.28
C LEU A 5 3.22 -10.21 -0.75
N LYS A 6 3.49 -9.09 -1.43
CA LYS A 6 4.50 -8.13 -1.00
C LYS A 6 3.81 -6.88 -0.50
N LEU A 7 4.01 -6.58 0.78
CA LEU A 7 3.50 -5.37 1.42
C LEU A 7 4.59 -4.31 1.39
N TYR A 8 4.26 -3.13 0.88
CA TYR A 8 5.10 -1.94 0.94
C TYR A 8 4.41 -0.88 1.78
N LEU A 9 5.16 -0.20 2.65
CA LEU A 9 4.67 0.91 3.45
C LEU A 9 5.30 2.20 2.91
N ILE A 10 4.46 3.16 2.55
CA ILE A 10 4.91 4.46 2.05
C ILE A 10 4.33 5.54 2.95
N SER A 11 5.18 6.45 3.44
CA SER A 11 4.76 7.64 4.16
C SER A 11 4.80 8.83 3.21
N ILE A 12 3.65 9.44 2.96
CA ILE A 12 3.51 10.62 2.10
C ILE A 12 3.09 11.78 2.97
N ARG A 13 3.78 12.91 2.84
CA ARG A 13 3.35 14.17 3.45
C ARG A 13 2.83 15.07 2.33
N PRO A 14 1.52 15.31 2.22
CA PRO A 14 1.03 16.34 1.33
C PRO A 14 1.60 17.69 1.80
N CYS A 15 1.90 18.59 0.85
CA CYS A 15 2.70 19.80 1.07
C CYS A 15 2.21 20.72 2.22
N LEU A 16 0.95 20.57 2.65
CA LEU A 16 0.30 21.35 3.70
C LEU A 16 -0.39 20.47 4.78
N GLY A 17 -0.16 19.15 4.81
CA GLY A 17 -0.90 18.22 5.67
C GLY A 17 -0.05 17.36 6.60
N GLN A 18 -0.73 16.46 7.30
CA GLN A 18 -0.10 15.49 8.20
C GLN A 18 0.59 14.37 7.43
N TRP A 19 1.46 13.62 8.10
CA TRP A 19 2.02 12.41 7.48
C TRP A 19 0.92 11.37 7.34
N HIS A 20 0.64 10.97 6.11
CA HIS A 20 -0.26 9.84 5.83
C HIS A 20 0.58 8.63 5.48
N ARG A 21 0.30 7.50 6.13
CA ARG A 21 0.92 6.22 5.81
C ARG A 21 -0.03 5.45 4.91
N TYR A 22 0.51 4.86 3.86
CA TYR A 22 -0.21 3.98 2.95
C TYR A 22 0.40 2.60 3.03
N SER A 23 -0.45 1.58 3.08
CA SER A 23 -0.05 0.21 2.77
C SER A 23 -0.36 -0.08 1.30
N ILE A 24 0.62 -0.66 0.63
CA ILE A 24 0.49 -1.12 -0.76
C ILE A 24 0.64 -2.63 -0.74
N THR A 25 -0.42 -3.33 -1.11
CA THR A 25 -0.38 -4.77 -1.29
C THR A 25 -0.14 -5.08 -2.75
N CYS A 26 1.00 -5.68 -3.05
CA CYS A 26 1.30 -6.17 -4.39
C CYS A 26 0.98 -7.66 -4.48
N LYS A 27 0.16 -8.01 -5.46
CA LYS A 27 -0.20 -9.38 -5.79
C LYS A 27 0.20 -9.64 -7.23
N THR A 28 1.28 -10.40 -7.38
CA THR A 28 1.79 -10.79 -8.70
C THR A 28 1.36 -12.22 -8.99
N THR A 29 0.55 -12.40 -10.03
CA THR A 29 0.21 -13.72 -10.54
C THR A 29 1.04 -13.94 -11.81
N PRO A 30 1.86 -15.00 -11.90
CA PRO A 30 2.64 -15.28 -13.11
C PRO A 30 1.73 -15.38 -14.33
N GLY A 31 2.00 -14.60 -15.38
CA GLY A 31 1.17 -14.52 -16.58
C GLY A 31 0.01 -13.52 -16.54
N MET A 32 -0.11 -12.72 -15.47
CA MET A 32 -1.13 -11.68 -15.32
C MET A 32 -0.49 -10.37 -14.81
N LEU A 33 -1.11 -9.23 -15.11
CA LEU A 33 -0.65 -7.92 -14.63
C LEU A 33 -0.58 -7.90 -13.09
N ALA A 34 0.45 -7.23 -12.55
CA ALA A 34 0.61 -7.06 -11.11
C ALA A 34 -0.50 -6.14 -10.58
N LEU A 35 -1.26 -6.62 -9.59
CA LEU A 35 -2.26 -5.81 -8.89
C LEU A 35 -1.61 -5.11 -7.70
N TYR A 36 -1.77 -3.79 -7.64
CA TYR A 36 -1.37 -2.97 -6.51
C TYR A 36 -2.63 -2.40 -5.85
N GLU A 37 -2.86 -2.78 -4.61
CA GLU A 37 -3.95 -2.27 -3.79
C GLU A 37 -3.38 -1.24 -2.82
N LEU A 38 -3.84 0.01 -2.90
CA LEU A 38 -3.47 1.11 -2.02
C LEU A 38 -4.51 1.23 -0.91
N SER A 39 -4.09 1.25 0.34
CA SER A 39 -4.96 1.52 1.50
C SER A 39 -4.32 2.56 2.40
N GLU A 40 -5.11 3.54 2.85
CA GLU A 40 -4.66 4.49 3.86
C GLU A 40 -4.59 3.82 5.22
N LEU A 41 -3.38 3.75 5.78
CA LEU A 41 -3.16 3.53 7.19
C LEU A 41 -3.36 4.87 7.91
N SER A 42 -4.61 5.31 7.95
CA SER A 42 -5.04 6.34 8.89
C SER A 42 -4.88 5.77 10.30
N GLU A 43 -3.86 6.21 11.04
CA GLU A 43 -3.89 6.12 12.50
C GLU A 43 -5.06 7.01 12.94
N TYR A 44 -6.21 6.39 13.24
CA TYR A 44 -7.42 7.07 13.71
C TYR A 44 -7.09 8.15 14.75
N PRO A 45 -7.46 9.42 14.54
CA PRO A 45 -7.74 10.31 15.63
C PRO A 45 -9.26 10.26 15.86
N TYR A 46 -9.71 9.38 16.75
CA TYR A 46 -10.94 9.65 17.50
C TYR A 46 -10.56 10.43 18.75
#